data_AF-A0AAQ3RNA6-F1
#
_entry.id   AF-A0AAQ3RNA6-F1
#
_cell.length_a   1.000
_cell.length_b   1.000
_cell.length_c   1.000
_cell.angle_alpha   90.00
_cell.angle_beta   90.00
_cell.angle_gamma   90.00
#
_symmetry.space_group_name_H-M   'P 1'
#
loop_
_entity.id
_entity.type
_entity.pdbx_description
1 polymer ?
#
loop_
_entity_poly.entity_id
_entity_poly.type
_entity_poly.pdbx_seq_one_letter_code
_entity_poly.pdbx_strand_id
1 'polypeptide(L)'
;TFAALSFRNEGLHGFVNALQIENEYGSESKQLGGAGYAYTNWDAKMVVGLNTGVPWVMCKQDDAPDPVINTCNGFYCDYFSPNKPYKPILWTECWSGWFTEFGGPIYHQPVQDLAFAVARFIQTVAHTSTITWLVFSNDLFRIEENIL
;
A
#
# COMPACT_ATOMS: atom_id res chain seq x y z
N THR A 1 6.60 -11.12 -5.53
CA THR A 1 5.41 -11.68 -4.84
C THR A 1 4.12 -11.16 -5.46
N PHE A 2 3.03 -11.95 -5.55
CA PHE A 2 1.72 -11.47 -6.02
C PHE A 2 0.73 -11.40 -4.85
N ALA A 3 0.11 -10.24 -4.65
CA ALA A 3 -0.95 -10.06 -3.64
C ALA A 3 -2.20 -9.47 -4.29
N ALA A 4 -3.36 -10.08 -4.06
CA ALA A 4 -4.64 -9.54 -4.53
C ALA A 4 -5.21 -8.60 -3.46
N LEU A 5 -5.45 -7.34 -3.82
CA LEU A 5 -6.07 -6.38 -2.91
C LEU A 5 -7.59 -6.39 -3.15
N SER A 6 -8.29 -7.12 -2.29
CA SER A 6 -9.76 -7.16 -2.29
C SER A 6 -10.30 -6.05 -1.39
N PHE A 7 -11.17 -5.20 -1.94
CA PHE A 7 -11.83 -4.16 -1.17
C PHE A 7 -13.34 -4.35 -1.26
N ARG A 8 -14.04 -4.19 -0.14
CA ARG A 8 -15.50 -4.25 -0.11
C ARG A 8 -16.05 -2.90 -0.55
N ASN A 9 -16.67 -2.86 -1.73
CA ASN A 9 -17.58 -1.79 -2.12
C ASN A 9 -18.97 -2.40 -2.23
N GLU A 10 -19.94 -1.93 -1.45
CA GLU A 10 -21.25 -2.60 -1.25
C GLU A 10 -22.17 -2.60 -2.49
N GLY A 11 -21.68 -2.23 -3.69
CA GLY A 11 -22.50 -2.02 -4.89
C GLY A 11 -22.06 -2.71 -6.18
N LEU A 12 -20.95 -3.47 -6.23
CA LEU A 12 -20.46 -4.06 -7.49
C LEU A 12 -20.13 -5.56 -7.33
N HIS A 13 -20.66 -6.38 -8.24
CA HIS A 13 -20.37 -7.81 -8.31
C HIS A 13 -18.92 -8.02 -8.83
N GLY A 14 -17.99 -8.24 -7.88
CA GLY A 14 -16.56 -8.48 -8.10
C GLY A 14 -15.74 -7.82 -6.99
N PHE A 15 -15.14 -8.61 -6.09
CA PHE A 15 -14.54 -8.10 -4.84
C PHE A 15 -13.08 -7.61 -4.97
N VAL A 16 -12.43 -7.74 -6.13
CA VAL A 16 -11.05 -7.30 -6.35
C VAL A 16 -11.05 -5.97 -7.07
N ASN A 17 -10.52 -4.92 -6.45
CA ASN A 17 -10.47 -3.57 -7.05
C ASN A 17 -9.06 -3.16 -7.48
N ALA A 18 -8.02 -3.86 -7.01
CA ALA A 18 -6.65 -3.68 -7.47
C ALA A 18 -5.83 -4.96 -7.24
N LEU A 19 -4.72 -5.10 -7.96
CA LEU A 19 -3.74 -6.17 -7.74
C LEU A 19 -2.38 -5.56 -7.44
N GLN A 20 -1.65 -6.14 -6.50
CA GLN A 20 -0.29 -5.75 -6.19
C GLN A 20 0.69 -6.74 -6.82
N ILE A 21 1.71 -6.17 -7.45
CA ILE A 21 2.89 -6.87 -7.90
C ILE A 21 4.10 -6.41 -7.10
N GLU A 22 4.93 -7.38 -6.75
CA GLU A 22 6.05 -7.22 -5.83
C GLU A 22 5.68 -6.63 -4.47
N ASN A 23 6.67 -6.54 -3.58
CA ASN A 23 6.47 -5.98 -2.26
C ASN A 23 7.72 -5.22 -1.81
N GLU A 24 7.57 -3.90 -1.64
CA GLU A 24 8.60 -2.98 -1.14
C GLU A 24 9.95 -3.02 -1.87
N TYR A 25 10.00 -3.48 -3.13
CA TYR A 25 11.22 -3.74 -3.88
C TYR A 25 12.04 -2.47 -4.25
N GLY A 26 11.55 -1.26 -3.96
CA GLY A 26 12.22 -0.03 -4.34
C GLY A 26 13.61 0.13 -3.72
N SER A 27 13.82 -0.32 -2.48
CA SER A 27 15.13 -0.33 -1.83
C SER A 27 16.11 -1.27 -2.52
N GLU A 28 15.65 -2.46 -2.85
CA GLU A 28 16.41 -3.54 -3.47
C GLU A 28 16.77 -3.16 -4.91
N SER A 29 15.81 -2.61 -5.65
CA SER A 29 16.01 -2.10 -7.00
C SER A 29 17.14 -1.06 -7.04
N LYS A 30 17.13 -0.10 -6.09
CA LYS A 30 18.18 0.92 -5.96
C LYS A 30 19.55 0.30 -5.66
N GLN A 31 19.61 -0.72 -4.81
CA GLN A 31 20.86 -1.44 -4.50
C GLN A 31 21.40 -2.22 -5.70
N LEU A 32 20.51 -2.81 -6.50
CA LEU A 32 20.86 -3.59 -7.69
C LEU A 32 21.11 -2.72 -8.95
N GLY A 33 20.89 -1.41 -8.85
CA GLY A 33 21.14 -0.45 -9.92
C GLY A 33 20.40 -0.80 -11.21
N GLY A 34 21.13 -0.85 -12.34
CA GLY A 34 20.54 -1.10 -13.65
C GLY A 34 19.79 -2.44 -13.77
N ALA A 35 20.24 -3.48 -13.06
CA ALA A 35 19.57 -4.77 -13.06
C ALA A 35 18.23 -4.72 -12.29
N GLY A 36 18.23 -4.03 -11.14
CA GLY A 36 17.01 -3.77 -10.36
C GLY A 36 15.98 -3.00 -11.18
N TYR A 37 16.40 -1.91 -11.81
CA TYR A 37 15.55 -1.11 -12.68
C TYR A 37 15.00 -1.89 -13.88
N ALA A 38 15.83 -2.73 -14.51
CA ALA A 38 15.39 -3.60 -15.61
C ALA A 38 14.34 -4.61 -15.15
N TYR A 39 14.51 -5.19 -13.96
CA TYR A 39 13.53 -6.09 -13.35
C TYR A 39 12.19 -5.38 -13.08
N THR A 40 12.20 -4.22 -12.42
CA THR A 40 10.97 -3.44 -12.14
C THR A 40 10.19 -3.13 -13.42
N ASN A 41 10.88 -2.77 -14.51
CA ASN A 41 10.23 -2.53 -15.81
C ASN A 41 9.67 -3.80 -16.46
N TRP A 42 10.41 -4.90 -16.40
CA TRP A 42 9.95 -6.19 -16.90
C TRP A 42 8.69 -6.66 -16.16
N ASP A 43 8.70 -6.52 -14.84
CA ASP A 43 7.64 -6.97 -13.96
C ASP A 43 6.35 -6.16 -14.15
N ALA A 44 6.45 -4.82 -14.18
CA ALA A 44 5.35 -3.93 -14.53
C ALA A 44 4.75 -4.26 -15.91
N LYS A 45 5.61 -4.49 -16.92
CA LYS A 45 5.15 -4.85 -18.27
C LYS A 45 4.44 -6.21 -18.30
N MET A 46 4.94 -7.18 -17.55
CA MET A 46 4.38 -8.52 -17.48
C MET A 46 2.96 -8.48 -16.88
N VAL A 47 2.77 -7.81 -15.74
CA VAL A 47 1.44 -7.80 -15.08
C VAL A 47 0.40 -6.98 -15.84
N VAL A 48 0.81 -5.88 -16.47
CA VAL A 48 -0.08 -5.09 -17.33
C VAL A 48 -0.54 -5.91 -18.53
N GLY A 49 0.34 -6.76 -19.08
CA GLY A 49 0.03 -7.68 -20.16
C GLY A 49 -0.99 -8.78 -19.81
N LEU A 50 -1.24 -9.04 -18.52
CA LEU A 50 -2.25 -10.01 -18.09
C LEU A 50 -3.70 -9.52 -18.31
N ASN A 51 -3.90 -8.22 -18.57
CA ASN A 51 -5.19 -7.61 -18.89
C ASN A 51 -6.32 -8.01 -17.93
N THR A 52 -6.06 -7.91 -16.63
CA THR A 52 -6.95 -8.35 -15.54
C THR A 52 -8.21 -7.49 -15.37
N GLY A 53 -8.28 -6.33 -16.03
CA GLY A 53 -9.40 -5.38 -15.95
C GLY A 53 -9.41 -4.52 -14.69
N VAL A 54 -8.44 -4.67 -13.80
CA VAL A 54 -8.26 -3.87 -12.56
C VAL A 54 -6.85 -3.26 -12.52
N PRO A 55 -6.65 -2.11 -11.84
CA PRO A 55 -5.35 -1.47 -11.74
C PRO A 55 -4.32 -2.32 -11.00
N TRP A 56 -3.04 -2.12 -11.36
CA TRP A 56 -1.89 -2.70 -10.68
C TRP A 56 -1.20 -1.68 -9.78
N VAL A 57 -0.71 -2.14 -8.64
CA VAL A 57 0.02 -1.32 -7.66
C VAL A 57 1.38 -1.93 -7.31
N MET A 58 2.32 -1.08 -6.91
CA MET A 58 3.63 -1.45 -6.34
C MET A 58 3.87 -0.60 -5.09
N CYS A 59 3.99 -1.22 -3.92
CA CYS A 59 4.28 -0.51 -2.67
C CYS A 59 5.76 -0.16 -2.54
N LYS A 60 6.04 1.05 -2.01
CA LYS A 60 7.40 1.63 -1.87
C LYS A 60 8.26 1.57 -3.14
N GLN A 61 7.66 1.71 -4.31
CA GLN A 61 8.36 1.75 -5.60
C GLN A 61 8.23 3.13 -6.26
N ASP A 62 9.09 4.09 -5.88
CA ASP A 62 9.02 5.49 -6.34
C ASP A 62 9.02 5.64 -7.87
N ASP A 63 9.73 4.76 -8.58
CA ASP A 63 9.89 4.75 -10.03
C ASP A 63 8.98 3.71 -10.74
N ALA A 64 7.87 3.31 -10.10
CA ALA A 64 6.89 2.39 -10.69
C ALA A 64 6.45 2.86 -12.10
N PRO A 65 6.68 2.03 -13.15
CA PRO A 65 6.33 2.38 -14.53
C PRO A 65 4.83 2.54 -14.73
N ASP A 66 4.41 3.41 -15.65
CA ASP A 66 3.00 3.50 -16.02
C ASP A 66 2.51 2.20 -16.71
N PRO A 67 1.24 1.80 -16.49
CA PRO A 67 0.20 2.43 -15.67
C PRO A 67 0.18 1.99 -14.19
N VAL A 68 1.24 1.34 -13.68
CA VAL A 68 1.29 0.83 -12.30
C VAL A 68 1.35 1.99 -11.30
N ILE A 69 0.55 1.90 -10.24
CA ILE A 69 0.43 2.95 -9.21
C ILE A 69 1.43 2.67 -8.08
N ASN A 70 2.30 3.62 -7.78
CA ASN A 70 3.15 3.52 -6.60
C ASN A 70 2.36 3.90 -5.33
N THR A 71 2.59 3.16 -4.24
CA THR A 71 1.83 3.32 -3.00
C THR A 71 2.76 3.42 -1.79
N CYS A 72 2.21 3.89 -0.66
CA CYS A 72 2.92 4.08 0.59
C CYS A 72 2.61 2.97 1.61
N ASN A 73 3.63 2.62 2.40
CA ASN A 73 3.55 1.74 3.56
C ASN A 73 4.25 2.42 4.73
N GLY A 74 3.67 2.35 5.93
CA GLY A 74 4.22 3.01 7.11
C GLY A 74 3.21 3.19 8.23
N PHE A 75 3.68 3.78 9.35
CA PHE A 75 2.81 4.33 10.40
C PHE A 75 2.11 5.63 9.97
N TYR A 76 2.78 6.40 9.10
CA TYR A 76 2.32 7.66 8.56
C TYR A 76 2.61 7.69 7.06
N CYS A 77 1.64 8.16 6.28
CA CYS A 77 1.77 8.35 4.83
C CYS A 77 1.17 9.69 4.37
N ASP A 78 0.92 10.64 5.29
CA ASP A 78 0.37 11.96 4.98
C ASP A 78 1.34 12.87 4.19
N TYR A 79 2.61 12.50 4.13
CA TYR A 79 3.63 13.16 3.30
C TYR A 79 3.75 12.58 1.88
N PHE A 80 3.12 11.43 1.61
CA PHE A 80 3.33 10.70 0.36
C PHE A 80 2.67 11.40 -0.83
N SER A 81 3.33 11.36 -1.98
CA SER A 81 2.76 11.77 -3.27
C SER A 81 3.14 10.74 -4.32
N PRO A 82 2.20 10.34 -5.21
CA PRO A 82 2.47 9.39 -6.26
C PRO A 82 3.46 9.97 -7.27
N ASN A 83 4.12 9.10 -8.01
CA ASN A 83 5.17 9.48 -8.94
C ASN A 83 4.68 10.19 -10.21
N LYS A 84 3.35 10.30 -10.37
CA LYS A 84 2.67 11.03 -11.45
C LYS A 84 1.41 11.73 -10.90
N PRO A 85 1.06 12.93 -11.41
CA PRO A 85 -0.06 13.72 -10.87
C PRO A 85 -1.45 13.13 -11.15
N TYR A 86 -1.59 12.22 -12.12
CA TYR A 86 -2.86 11.55 -12.44
C TYR A 86 -3.05 10.23 -11.69
N LYS A 87 -2.02 9.75 -10.97
CA LYS A 87 -2.12 8.53 -10.17
C LYS A 87 -2.76 8.84 -8.82
N PRO A 88 -3.53 7.91 -8.25
CA PRO A 88 -4.10 8.14 -6.94
C PRO A 88 -3.08 8.01 -5.80
N ILE A 89 -3.38 8.64 -4.66
CA ILE A 89 -2.64 8.54 -3.41
C ILE A 89 -3.19 7.34 -2.64
N LEU A 90 -2.37 6.30 -2.47
CA LEU A 90 -2.77 5.03 -1.85
C LEU A 90 -1.86 4.68 -0.68
N TRP A 91 -2.47 4.25 0.42
CA TRP A 91 -1.77 3.71 1.60
C TRP A 91 -2.09 2.22 1.73
N THR A 92 -1.15 1.39 1.26
CA THR A 92 -1.30 -0.07 1.13
C THR A 92 -0.98 -0.84 2.41
N GLU A 93 -0.20 -0.26 3.32
CA GLU A 93 -0.01 -0.83 4.65
C GLU A 93 0.03 0.28 5.70
N CYS A 94 -1.13 0.51 6.31
CA CYS A 94 -1.23 1.22 7.56
C CYS A 94 -0.80 0.27 8.67
N TRP A 95 0.47 0.40 9.07
CA TRP A 95 1.01 -0.36 10.18
C TRP A 95 0.24 0.03 11.44
N SER A 96 -0.40 -0.96 12.08
CA SER A 96 -1.20 -0.83 13.30
C SER A 96 -0.44 -1.32 14.55
N GLY A 97 0.83 -1.68 14.36
CA GLY A 97 1.69 -2.31 15.35
C GLY A 97 2.99 -2.79 14.70
N TRP A 98 3.67 -3.73 15.36
CA TRP A 98 4.85 -4.38 14.82
C TRP A 98 4.84 -5.86 15.18
N PHE A 99 5.43 -6.69 14.32
CA PHE A 99 5.53 -8.12 14.59
C PHE A 99 6.37 -8.38 15.86
N THR A 100 6.03 -9.46 16.57
CA THR A 100 6.79 -9.88 17.76
C THR A 100 7.76 -10.99 17.37
N GLU A 101 9.04 -10.78 17.64
CA GLU A 101 10.08 -11.79 17.46
C GLU A 101 10.12 -12.74 18.66
N PHE A 102 10.66 -13.95 18.47
CA PHE A 102 10.80 -14.92 19.57
C PHE A 102 11.69 -14.36 20.68
N GLY A 103 11.11 -14.21 21.88
CA GLY A 103 11.79 -13.62 23.04
C GLY A 103 11.92 -12.10 23.00
N GLY A 104 11.34 -11.44 21.99
CA GLY A 104 11.28 -9.99 21.86
C GLY A 104 10.13 -9.36 22.65
N PRO A 105 10.11 -8.03 22.76
CA PRO A 105 9.01 -7.30 23.37
C PRO A 105 7.78 -7.30 22.45
N ILE A 106 6.59 -7.12 23.05
CA ILE A 106 5.36 -6.86 22.31
C ILE A 106 5.28 -5.37 22.02
N TYR A 107 5.20 -5.01 20.75
CA TYR A 107 5.05 -3.63 20.31
C TYR A 107 3.57 -3.27 20.17
N HIS A 108 3.17 -2.16 20.77
CA HIS A 108 1.81 -1.65 20.70
C HIS A 108 1.80 -0.27 20.05
N GLN A 109 0.92 -0.06 19.09
CA GLN A 109 0.57 1.28 18.62
C GLN A 109 -0.72 1.74 19.33
N PRO A 110 -0.73 2.91 19.98
CA PRO A 110 -1.94 3.45 20.57
C PRO A 110 -3.03 3.65 19.50
N VAL A 111 -4.27 3.26 19.80
CA VAL A 111 -5.42 3.46 18.89
C VAL A 111 -5.60 4.94 18.54
N GLN A 112 -5.28 5.84 19.46
CA GLN A 112 -5.33 7.28 19.25
C GLN A 112 -4.32 7.76 18.20
N ASP A 113 -3.13 7.17 18.19
CA ASP A 113 -2.07 7.48 17.23
C ASP A 113 -2.44 6.95 15.84
N LEU A 114 -2.93 5.71 15.77
CA LEU A 114 -3.44 5.13 14.52
C LEU A 114 -4.59 5.95 13.94
N ALA A 115 -5.57 6.33 14.76
CA ALA A 115 -6.70 7.16 14.34
C ALA A 115 -6.24 8.55 13.87
N PHE A 116 -5.25 9.14 14.56
CA PHE A 116 -4.65 10.40 14.14
C PHE A 116 -3.95 10.29 12.78
N ALA A 117 -3.13 9.26 12.58
CA ALA A 117 -2.43 9.02 11.32
C ALA A 117 -3.39 8.84 10.14
N VAL A 118 -4.46 8.06 10.33
CA VAL A 118 -5.52 7.88 9.32
C VAL A 118 -6.27 9.19 9.05
N ALA A 119 -6.67 9.93 10.08
CA ALA A 119 -7.37 11.21 9.91
C ALA A 119 -6.50 12.24 9.18
N ARG A 120 -5.21 12.31 9.49
CA ARG A 120 -4.23 13.17 8.83
C ARG A 120 -4.06 12.81 7.36
N PHE A 121 -3.94 11.53 7.05
CA PHE A 121 -3.89 11.05 5.67
C PHE A 121 -5.14 11.45 4.88
N ILE A 122 -6.33 11.17 5.43
CA ILE A 122 -7.62 11.54 4.81
C ILE A 122 -7.73 13.06 4.61
N GLN A 123 -7.26 13.86 5.56
CA GLN A 123 -7.27 15.33 5.42
C GLN A 123 -6.41 15.79 4.24
N THR A 124 -5.22 15.20 4.06
CA THR A 124 -4.30 15.56 2.96
C THR A 124 -4.92 15.25 1.59
N VAL A 125 -5.59 14.10 1.48
CA VAL A 125 -6.17 13.63 0.21
C VAL A 125 -7.57 14.20 -0.07
N ALA A 126 -8.30 14.67 0.96
CA ALA A 126 -9.65 15.26 0.81
C ALA A 126 -9.68 16.51 -0.09
N HIS A 127 -8.55 17.19 -0.25
CA HIS A 127 -8.40 18.34 -1.15
C HIS A 127 -7.96 17.95 -2.58
N THR A 128 -7.75 16.66 -2.83
CA THR A 128 -7.33 16.13 -4.12
C THR A 128 -8.51 15.40 -4.76
N SER A 129 -8.69 15.48 -6.08
CA SER A 129 -9.74 14.73 -6.82
C SER A 129 -9.44 13.23 -6.92
N THR A 130 -8.78 12.69 -5.91
CA THR A 130 -8.07 11.42 -5.92
C THR A 130 -8.81 10.42 -5.06
N ILE A 131 -9.14 9.27 -5.63
CA ILE A 131 -9.70 8.16 -4.87
C ILE A 131 -8.64 7.69 -3.86
N THR A 132 -9.00 7.73 -2.59
CA THR A 132 -8.14 7.34 -1.47
C THR A 132 -8.49 5.92 -1.05
N TRP A 133 -7.48 5.04 -0.94
CA TRP A 133 -7.66 3.70 -0.39
C TRP A 133 -6.69 3.47 0.77
N LEU A 134 -7.23 2.93 1.86
CA LEU A 134 -6.50 2.56 3.08
C LEU A 134 -6.62 1.04 3.27
N VAL A 135 -5.47 0.37 3.35
CA VAL A 135 -5.37 -1.05 3.71
C VAL A 135 -4.62 -1.15 5.02
N PHE A 136 -5.20 -1.84 5.99
CA PHE A 136 -4.51 -2.20 7.22
C PHE A 136 -3.67 -3.45 6.96
N SER A 137 -2.40 -3.43 7.38
CA SER A 137 -1.58 -4.64 7.36
C SER A 137 -2.28 -5.69 8.24
N ASN A 138 -2.55 -6.87 7.70
CA ASN A 138 -3.03 -8.02 8.48
C ASN A 138 -1.85 -8.57 9.30
N ASP A 139 -1.39 -7.79 10.27
CA ASP A 139 -0.70 -8.36 11.41
C ASP A 139 -1.76 -9.10 12.23
N LEU A 140 -1.53 -10.39 12.45
CA LEU A 140 -2.44 -11.36 13.01
C LEU A 140 -2.79 -11.02 14.48
N PHE A 141 -3.58 -9.97 14.73
CA PHE A 141 -4.04 -9.60 16.07
C PHE A 141 -5.51 -9.22 16.12
N ARG A 142 -6.20 -9.98 16.97
CA ARG A 142 -7.53 -9.76 17.53
C ARG A 142 -7.60 -8.33 18.07
N ILE A 143 -8.51 -7.51 17.53
CA ILE A 143 -8.99 -6.32 18.23
C ILE A 143 -9.66 -6.86 19.50
N GLU A 144 -8.93 -6.91 20.62
CA GLU A 144 -9.59 -7.10 21.90
C GLU A 144 -10.44 -5.86 22.14
N GLU A 145 -11.75 -6.07 22.10
CA GLU A 145 -12.77 -5.10 22.45
C GLU A 145 -12.45 -4.50 23.82
N ASN A 146 -11.92 -3.29 23.84
CA ASN A 146 -11.99 -2.38 24.97
C ASN A 146 -12.13 -0.95 24.43
N ILE A 147 -13.21 -0.75 23.70
CA ILE A 147 -13.83 0.57 23.55
C ILE A 147 -14.98 0.57 24.55
N LEU A 148 -14.71 1.03 25.77
CA LEU A 148 -15.69 1.63 26.67
C LEU A 148 -15.39 3.13 26.76
#